data_AF-A0AAV2TNK9-F1
#
_entry.id   AF-A0AAV2TNK9-F1
#
_cell.length_a   1.000
_cell.length_b   1.000
_cell.length_c   1.000
_cell.angle_alpha   90.00
_cell.angle_beta   90.00
_cell.angle_gamma   90.00
#
_symmetry.space_group_name_H-M   'P 1'
#
loop_
_entity.id
_entity.type
_entity.pdbx_description
1 polymer ?
#
loop_
_entity_poly.entity_id
_entity_poly.type
_entity_poly.pdbx_seq_one_letter_code
_entity_poly.pdbx_strand_id
1 'polypeptide(L)'
;MHCEHEREWVVRLTFCLIISTIFTLGVYLRQLDSNIINIEETERIQKKRKATQLNVTKMHRVNFLPTEENGSVYWHLNSTELIRTLGYLNATRIKQFLQVLAREFRLVFGRMNQSVPKAIEHCFQTGTKEILVTEHLRRCDNVFRHYLNIGSVPEAVFDTKNVKSLFKENSDFLLLKSAYIYPPPAKSGHFEPLAALCPTLSTERRRSLHKTLQRWIRFAKQNRIMWWICYGSLLGSVRDGDMIPYDTDVDIMVLGSDENKLRKAATKREKVVENQFNLVTRPDEHCIFDNGSRTNCNGEATKEQADVCSFCGPLARAFYSYGEHIDIYLTHLQFATDMEGRPVKFGYFDEGMQEYTYAQNVSDLVYLFPLKTCRILGLTVPCPQQPRKVLELVYGRRFMDPTFVCNTTSYQWVRWE
;
A
#
# COMPACT_ATOMS: atom_id res chain seq x y z
N MET A 1 -79.10 -25.95 -23.18
CA MET A 1 -77.99 -26.75 -22.63
C MET A 1 -76.66 -26.18 -23.11
N HIS A 2 -76.23 -25.05 -22.56
CA HIS A 2 -74.89 -24.45 -22.79
C HIS A 2 -74.63 -23.57 -21.56
N CYS A 3 -74.21 -24.18 -20.44
CA CYS A 3 -73.75 -23.43 -19.25
C CYS A 3 -73.02 -24.26 -18.17
N GLU A 4 -72.60 -25.50 -18.43
CA GLU A 4 -71.95 -26.33 -17.39
C GLU A 4 -70.47 -26.64 -17.62
N HIS A 5 -69.89 -26.31 -18.78
CA HIS A 5 -68.47 -26.64 -19.06
C HIS A 5 -67.45 -25.56 -18.71
N GLU A 6 -67.84 -24.32 -18.41
CA GLU A 6 -66.87 -23.27 -18.06
C GLU A 6 -66.50 -23.22 -16.57
N ARG A 7 -67.35 -23.75 -15.66
CA ARG A 7 -67.06 -23.73 -14.22
C ARG A 7 -66.02 -24.77 -13.78
N GLU A 8 -65.91 -25.90 -14.46
CA GLU A 8 -64.90 -26.93 -14.14
C GLU A 8 -63.47 -26.47 -14.48
N TRP A 9 -63.29 -25.68 -15.54
CA TRP A 9 -61.98 -25.17 -15.94
C TRP A 9 -61.46 -24.10 -14.98
N VAL A 10 -62.32 -23.21 -14.48
CA VAL A 10 -61.92 -22.16 -13.54
C VAL A 10 -61.54 -22.75 -12.17
N VAL A 11 -62.25 -23.78 -11.70
CA VAL A 11 -61.90 -24.46 -10.44
C VAL A 11 -60.58 -25.23 -10.57
N ARG A 12 -60.33 -25.91 -11.71
CA ARG A 12 -59.06 -26.60 -11.96
C ARG A 12 -57.87 -25.65 -12.13
N LEU A 13 -58.05 -24.50 -12.80
CA LEU A 13 -56.99 -23.49 -12.93
C LEU A 13 -56.65 -22.85 -11.56
N THR A 14 -57.66 -22.57 -10.75
CA THR A 14 -57.47 -21.98 -9.41
C THR A 14 -56.77 -22.95 -8.47
N PHE A 15 -57.10 -24.25 -8.53
CA PHE A 15 -56.42 -25.28 -7.73
C PHE A 15 -54.96 -25.50 -8.16
N CYS A 16 -54.67 -25.45 -9.47
CA CYS A 16 -53.30 -25.51 -9.98
C CYS A 16 -52.46 -24.28 -9.59
N LEU A 17 -53.03 -23.08 -9.60
CA LEU A 17 -52.36 -21.86 -9.15
C LEU A 17 -52.08 -21.87 -7.65
N ILE A 18 -53.01 -22.36 -6.82
CA ILE A 18 -52.81 -22.48 -5.37
C ILE A 18 -51.73 -23.51 -5.05
N ILE A 19 -51.75 -24.69 -5.69
CA ILE A 19 -50.70 -25.71 -5.50
C ILE A 19 -49.34 -25.19 -5.98
N SER A 20 -49.27 -24.52 -7.13
CA SER A 20 -48.03 -23.89 -7.61
C SER A 20 -47.52 -22.86 -6.61
N THR A 21 -48.39 -22.01 -6.06
CA THR A 21 -47.98 -20.96 -5.12
C THR A 21 -47.50 -21.55 -3.79
N ILE A 22 -48.15 -22.61 -3.28
CA ILE A 22 -47.71 -23.34 -2.08
C ILE A 22 -46.38 -24.06 -2.31
N PHE A 23 -46.15 -24.62 -3.51
CA PHE A 23 -44.87 -25.25 -3.84
C PHE A 23 -43.75 -24.22 -3.95
N THR A 24 -44.01 -23.06 -4.58
CA THR A 24 -43.02 -21.97 -4.67
C THR A 24 -42.73 -21.37 -3.30
N LEU A 25 -43.74 -21.18 -2.44
CA LEU A 25 -43.53 -20.72 -1.06
C LEU A 25 -42.76 -21.76 -0.22
N GLY A 26 -43.07 -23.05 -0.38
CA GLY A 26 -42.39 -24.15 0.31
C GLY A 26 -40.94 -24.35 -0.13
N VAL A 27 -40.61 -24.04 -1.40
CA VAL A 27 -39.24 -23.98 -1.90
C VAL A 27 -38.53 -22.73 -1.36
N TYR A 28 -39.19 -21.57 -1.37
CA TYR A 28 -38.63 -20.31 -0.87
C TYR A 28 -38.35 -20.35 0.65
N LEU A 29 -39.23 -20.97 1.43
CA LEU A 29 -39.06 -21.17 2.88
C LEU A 29 -37.93 -22.17 3.19
N ARG A 30 -37.79 -23.26 2.42
CA ARG A 30 -36.62 -24.15 2.53
C ARG A 30 -35.31 -23.47 2.14
N GLN A 31 -35.36 -22.55 1.18
CA GLN A 31 -34.19 -21.78 0.75
C GLN A 31 -33.79 -20.72 1.79
N LEU A 32 -34.76 -20.13 2.51
CA LEU A 32 -34.52 -19.27 3.66
C LEU A 32 -33.90 -20.03 4.85
N ASP A 33 -34.38 -21.24 5.18
CA ASP A 33 -33.77 -22.07 6.23
C ASP A 33 -32.34 -22.49 5.89
N SER A 34 -32.05 -22.82 4.62
CA SER A 34 -30.69 -23.10 4.16
C SER A 34 -29.76 -21.87 4.19
N ASN A 35 -30.32 -20.67 4.11
CA ASN A 35 -29.57 -19.41 4.21
C ASN A 35 -29.36 -18.96 5.66
N ILE A 36 -30.28 -19.26 6.59
CA ILE A 36 -30.13 -18.94 8.03
C ILE A 36 -29.05 -19.83 8.68
N ILE A 37 -29.00 -21.12 8.32
CA ILE A 37 -27.92 -22.04 8.76
C ILE A 37 -26.55 -21.55 8.26
N ASN A 38 -26.52 -20.94 7.07
CA ASN A 38 -25.30 -20.37 6.49
C ASN A 38 -24.87 -19.08 7.19
N ILE A 39 -25.79 -18.28 7.73
CA ILE A 39 -25.47 -17.06 8.49
C ILE A 39 -24.90 -17.42 9.87
N GLU A 40 -25.50 -18.36 10.61
CA GLU A 40 -24.94 -18.78 11.91
C GLU A 40 -23.59 -19.49 11.77
N GLU A 41 -23.41 -20.31 10.73
CA GLU A 41 -22.14 -20.96 10.47
C GLU A 41 -21.09 -19.95 9.95
N THR A 42 -21.49 -18.96 9.15
CA THR A 42 -20.62 -17.84 8.74
C THR A 42 -20.27 -16.94 9.92
N GLU A 43 -21.20 -16.66 10.83
CA GLU A 43 -20.95 -15.91 12.06
C GLU A 43 -20.07 -16.71 13.03
N ARG A 44 -20.22 -18.04 13.10
CA ARG A 44 -19.39 -18.93 13.92
C ARG A 44 -18.00 -19.11 13.32
N ILE A 45 -17.88 -19.15 11.99
CA ILE A 45 -16.61 -19.11 11.24
C ILE A 45 -15.97 -17.73 11.36
N GLN A 46 -16.73 -16.62 11.36
CA GLN A 46 -16.25 -15.27 11.62
C GLN A 46 -15.87 -15.05 13.08
N LYS A 47 -16.57 -15.66 14.05
CA LYS A 47 -16.22 -15.67 15.49
C LYS A 47 -14.99 -16.54 15.74
N LYS A 48 -14.89 -17.71 15.09
CA LYS A 48 -13.67 -18.53 15.09
C LYS A 48 -12.53 -17.77 14.41
N ARG A 49 -12.75 -17.12 13.27
CA ARG A 49 -11.75 -16.28 12.59
C ARG A 49 -11.37 -15.06 13.42
N LYS A 50 -12.29 -14.38 14.11
CA LYS A 50 -11.99 -13.30 15.08
C LYS A 50 -11.21 -13.82 16.27
N ALA A 51 -11.57 -14.99 16.81
CA ALA A 51 -10.85 -15.65 17.91
C ALA A 51 -9.49 -16.23 17.47
N THR A 52 -9.29 -16.47 16.16
CA THR A 52 -8.00 -16.87 15.58
C THR A 52 -7.19 -15.64 15.09
N GLN A 53 -7.84 -14.53 14.77
CA GLN A 53 -7.26 -13.24 14.34
C GLN A 53 -6.79 -12.38 15.51
N LEU A 54 -7.30 -12.61 16.73
CA LEU A 54 -6.86 -11.91 17.94
C LEU A 54 -5.60 -12.51 18.61
N ASN A 55 -4.89 -13.42 17.93
CA ASN A 55 -3.74 -14.12 18.50
C ASN A 55 -2.41 -13.65 17.94
N VAL A 56 -2.31 -12.37 17.54
CA VAL A 56 -1.01 -11.73 17.34
C VAL A 56 -0.79 -10.67 18.40
N THR A 57 0.26 -10.99 19.12
CA THR A 57 0.88 -10.38 20.25
C THR A 57 1.53 -9.06 19.89
N LYS A 58 1.73 -8.25 20.93
CA LYS A 58 2.26 -6.89 20.93
C LYS A 58 3.25 -6.63 19.76
N MET A 59 2.90 -5.68 18.90
CA MET A 59 3.77 -5.23 17.82
C MET A 59 4.79 -4.22 18.36
N HIS A 60 6.06 -4.40 18.00
CA HIS A 60 7.14 -3.50 18.40
C HIS A 60 7.65 -2.75 17.18
N ARG A 61 7.19 -1.50 17.00
CA ARG A 61 7.67 -0.61 15.95
C ARG A 61 9.11 -0.19 16.23
N VAL A 62 9.90 -0.09 15.16
CA VAL A 62 11.30 0.28 15.18
C VAL A 62 11.51 1.41 14.19
N ASN A 63 12.09 2.51 14.68
CA ASN A 63 12.28 3.70 13.87
C ASN A 63 13.67 3.73 13.24
N PHE A 64 13.73 4.25 12.02
CA PHE A 64 14.98 4.52 11.32
C PHE A 64 15.09 6.02 11.08
N LEU A 65 16.25 6.58 11.38
CA LEU A 65 16.52 8.00 11.28
C LEU A 65 17.53 8.30 10.18
N PRO A 66 17.32 9.40 9.43
CA PRO A 66 18.28 9.82 8.41
C PRO A 66 19.56 10.35 9.04
N THR A 67 20.71 9.86 8.60
CA THR A 67 22.05 10.36 8.89
C THR A 67 22.75 10.69 7.58
N GLU A 68 23.54 11.77 7.57
CA GLU A 68 24.28 12.20 6.38
C GLU A 68 25.70 11.64 6.43
N GLU A 69 26.08 10.91 5.39
CA GLU A 69 27.40 10.30 5.24
C GLU A 69 27.90 10.56 3.81
N ASN A 70 29.04 11.26 3.69
CA ASN A 70 29.67 11.59 2.40
C ASN A 70 28.74 12.28 1.38
N GLY A 71 27.82 13.13 1.85
CA GLY A 71 26.87 13.86 1.00
C GLY A 71 25.61 13.06 0.61
N SER A 72 25.49 11.81 1.05
CA SER A 72 24.31 10.96 0.87
C SER A 72 23.61 10.71 2.21
N VAL A 73 22.28 10.59 2.17
CA VAL A 73 21.47 10.36 3.38
C VAL A 73 21.12 8.87 3.47
N TYR A 74 21.48 8.26 4.59
CA TYR A 74 21.21 6.86 4.90
C TYR A 74 20.26 6.77 6.10
N TRP A 75 19.40 5.74 6.11
CA TRP A 75 18.46 5.52 7.20
C TRP A 75 18.98 4.43 8.11
N HIS A 76 19.33 4.82 9.33
CA HIS A 76 19.93 3.93 10.33
C HIS A 76 18.94 3.65 11.44
N LEU A 77 19.03 2.45 12.01
CA LEU A 77 18.27 2.07 13.17
C LEU A 77 18.46 3.08 14.31
N ASN A 78 17.36 3.60 14.85
CA ASN A 78 17.39 4.40 16.07
C ASN A 78 17.59 3.48 17.28
N SER A 79 18.84 3.27 17.66
CA SER A 79 19.24 2.43 18.80
C SER A 79 18.63 2.90 20.12
N THR A 80 18.52 4.21 20.35
CA THR A 80 17.92 4.78 21.56
C THR A 80 16.45 4.41 21.67
N GLU A 81 15.70 4.53 20.58
CA GLU A 81 14.30 4.14 20.55
C GLU A 81 14.16 2.62 20.64
N LEU A 82 14.99 1.84 19.95
CA LEU A 82 14.99 0.39 20.08
C LEU A 82 15.22 -0.04 21.55
N ILE A 83 16.19 0.57 22.23
CA ILE A 83 16.45 0.35 23.65
C ILE A 83 15.22 0.71 24.48
N ARG A 84 14.52 1.81 24.18
CA ARG A 84 13.27 2.17 24.87
C ARG A 84 12.17 1.14 24.61
N THR A 85 12.00 0.71 23.36
CA THR A 85 11.01 -0.29 22.93
C THR A 85 11.26 -1.66 23.56
N LEU A 86 12.52 -2.03 23.79
CA LEU A 86 12.89 -3.33 24.35
C LEU A 86 13.27 -3.28 25.83
N GLY A 87 13.47 -2.09 26.41
CA GLY A 87 14.12 -1.90 27.71
C GLY A 87 13.32 -2.38 28.91
N TYR A 88 12.04 -2.67 28.73
CA TYR A 88 11.20 -3.30 29.76
C TYR A 88 11.25 -4.85 29.70
N LEU A 89 11.94 -5.42 28.71
CA LEU A 89 12.11 -6.86 28.55
C LEU A 89 13.32 -7.36 29.34
N ASN A 90 13.28 -8.63 29.76
CA ASN A 90 14.46 -9.26 30.36
C ASN A 90 15.56 -9.52 29.32
N ALA A 91 16.79 -9.77 29.79
CA ALA A 91 17.96 -9.97 28.95
C ALA A 91 17.77 -11.08 27.89
N THR A 92 17.11 -12.18 28.26
CA THR A 92 16.81 -13.30 27.35
C THR A 92 15.93 -12.85 26.19
N ARG A 93 14.86 -12.10 26.45
CA ARG A 93 13.97 -11.57 25.42
C ARG A 93 14.70 -10.57 24.53
N ILE A 94 15.43 -9.62 25.11
CA ILE A 94 16.21 -8.64 24.33
C ILE A 94 17.15 -9.37 23.36
N LYS A 95 17.85 -10.41 23.82
CA LYS A 95 18.72 -11.24 22.98
C LYS A 95 17.97 -11.86 21.80
N GLN A 96 16.75 -12.38 22.02
CA GLN A 96 15.92 -12.94 20.93
C GLN A 96 15.56 -11.88 19.88
N PHE A 97 15.18 -10.67 20.30
CA PHE A 97 14.83 -9.57 19.36
C PHE A 97 16.03 -9.19 18.49
N LEU A 98 17.20 -9.10 19.11
CA LEU A 98 18.44 -8.76 18.41
C LEU A 98 18.90 -9.88 17.47
N GLN A 99 18.71 -11.14 17.83
CA GLN A 99 19.00 -12.29 16.95
C GLN A 99 18.12 -12.28 15.70
N VAL A 100 16.81 -11.99 15.86
CA VAL A 100 15.90 -11.83 14.72
C VAL A 100 16.37 -10.67 13.84
N LEU A 101 16.66 -9.50 14.44
CA LEU A 101 17.14 -8.34 13.69
C LEU A 101 18.41 -8.63 12.90
N ALA A 102 19.42 -9.25 13.52
CA ALA A 102 20.67 -9.62 12.86
C ALA A 102 20.45 -10.61 11.71
N ARG A 103 19.55 -11.58 11.88
CA ARG A 103 19.17 -12.53 10.82
C ARG A 103 18.54 -11.81 9.63
N GLU A 104 17.57 -10.93 9.86
CA GLU A 104 16.90 -10.21 8.77
C GLU A 104 17.86 -9.29 8.02
N PHE A 105 18.72 -8.55 8.72
CA PHE A 105 19.73 -7.72 8.07
C PHE A 105 20.78 -8.53 7.31
N ARG A 106 21.10 -9.75 7.77
CA ARG A 106 21.92 -10.69 6.99
C ARG A 106 21.23 -11.11 5.70
N LEU A 107 19.91 -11.25 5.67
CA LEU A 107 19.19 -11.56 4.42
C LEU A 107 19.18 -10.38 3.45
N VAL A 108 19.03 -9.15 3.96
CA VAL A 108 19.02 -7.94 3.14
C VAL A 108 20.41 -7.59 2.60
N PHE A 109 21.45 -7.68 3.45
CA PHE A 109 22.79 -7.14 3.15
C PHE A 109 23.93 -8.17 3.15
N GLY A 110 23.64 -9.45 3.44
CA GLY A 110 24.64 -10.48 3.72
C GLY A 110 25.57 -10.91 2.59
N ARG A 111 25.47 -10.27 1.41
CA ARG A 111 26.53 -10.38 0.39
C ARG A 111 27.68 -9.38 0.59
N MET A 112 27.52 -8.36 1.45
CA MET A 112 28.45 -7.23 1.52
C MET A 112 29.52 -7.29 2.62
N ASN A 113 29.38 -8.10 3.68
CA ASN A 113 30.50 -8.37 4.60
C ASN A 113 30.21 -9.50 5.60
N GLN A 114 31.05 -10.54 5.65
CA GLN A 114 30.98 -11.59 6.68
C GLN A 114 31.37 -11.07 8.08
N SER A 115 31.93 -9.86 8.18
CA SER A 115 32.26 -9.18 9.44
C SER A 115 31.05 -8.55 10.13
N VAL A 116 29.99 -8.20 9.39
CA VAL A 116 28.79 -7.54 9.94
C VAL A 116 28.12 -8.40 11.00
N PRO A 117 27.79 -9.69 10.73
CA PRO A 117 27.11 -10.49 11.72
C PRO A 117 28.01 -10.79 12.92
N LYS A 118 29.34 -10.88 12.72
CA LYS A 118 30.30 -11.08 13.81
C LYS A 118 30.44 -9.85 14.69
N ALA A 119 30.47 -8.64 14.13
CA ALA A 119 30.55 -7.39 14.90
C ALA A 119 29.28 -7.17 15.72
N ILE A 120 28.13 -7.40 15.10
CA ILE A 120 26.81 -7.39 15.75
C ILE A 120 26.75 -8.47 16.84
N GLU A 121 27.09 -9.73 16.54
CA GLU A 121 27.14 -10.85 17.51
C GLU A 121 28.16 -10.62 18.64
N HIS A 122 29.32 -10.03 18.38
CA HIS A 122 30.33 -9.67 19.38
C HIS A 122 29.79 -8.60 20.34
N CYS A 123 29.11 -7.61 19.79
CA CYS A 123 28.28 -6.65 20.53
C CYS A 123 27.15 -7.30 21.33
N PHE A 124 26.93 -8.62 21.25
CA PHE A 124 25.86 -9.32 21.97
C PHE A 124 26.36 -10.40 22.94
N GLN A 125 27.59 -10.89 22.80
CA GLN A 125 28.15 -11.94 23.66
C GLN A 125 28.69 -11.42 25.00
N THR A 126 29.12 -10.16 25.09
CA THR A 126 29.75 -9.61 26.30
C THR A 126 28.77 -9.02 27.32
N GLY A 127 27.47 -8.94 27.00
CA GLY A 127 26.44 -8.34 27.85
C GLY A 127 25.85 -9.25 28.93
N THR A 128 26.34 -10.49 29.10
CA THR A 128 25.68 -11.50 29.94
C THR A 128 26.39 -11.82 31.26
N LYS A 129 27.37 -11.02 31.70
CA LYS A 129 28.06 -11.31 32.97
C LYS A 129 28.05 -10.25 34.06
N GLU A 130 27.72 -8.97 33.81
CA GLU A 130 27.68 -7.96 34.90
C GLU A 130 27.07 -6.59 34.53
N ILE A 131 26.86 -6.29 33.24
CA ILE A 131 26.41 -4.97 32.77
C ILE A 131 24.90 -4.98 32.47
N LEU A 132 24.18 -3.91 32.85
CA LEU A 132 22.79 -3.68 32.43
C LEU A 132 22.70 -3.70 30.90
N VAL A 133 21.84 -4.56 30.33
CA VAL A 133 21.68 -4.74 28.87
C VAL A 133 21.53 -3.41 28.12
N THR A 134 20.84 -2.44 28.72
CA THR A 134 20.67 -1.07 28.22
C THR A 134 21.98 -0.32 28.04
N GLU A 135 22.92 -0.44 28.98
CA GLU A 135 24.25 0.19 28.90
C GLU A 135 25.10 -0.48 27.82
N HIS A 136 24.99 -1.81 27.70
CA HIS A 136 25.70 -2.56 26.66
C HIS A 136 25.21 -2.20 25.25
N LEU A 137 23.89 -2.08 25.05
CA LEU A 137 23.32 -1.63 23.78
C LEU A 137 23.76 -0.21 23.40
N ARG A 138 23.95 0.68 24.37
CA ARG A 138 24.50 2.02 24.12
C ARG A 138 25.94 1.97 23.62
N ARG A 139 26.78 1.08 24.17
CA ARG A 139 28.18 0.89 23.71
C ARG A 139 28.25 0.36 22.27
N CYS A 140 27.19 -0.30 21.82
CA CYS A 140 27.06 -0.85 20.46
C CYS A 140 26.41 0.10 19.45
N ASP A 141 26.08 1.34 19.83
CA ASP A 141 25.41 2.30 18.95
C ASP A 141 26.18 2.53 17.65
N ASN A 142 27.51 2.69 17.71
CA ASN A 142 28.33 2.86 16.52
C ASN A 142 28.27 1.65 15.57
N VAL A 143 28.22 0.43 16.13
CA VAL A 143 28.08 -0.81 15.36
C VAL A 143 26.69 -0.85 14.71
N PHE A 144 25.63 -0.50 15.43
CA PHE A 144 24.28 -0.45 14.87
C PHE A 144 24.14 0.60 13.78
N ARG A 145 24.68 1.81 13.98
CA ARG A 145 24.68 2.83 12.94
C ARG A 145 25.41 2.31 11.70
N HIS A 146 26.62 1.78 11.85
CA HIS A 146 27.37 1.35 10.68
C HIS A 146 26.71 0.19 9.91
N TYR A 147 26.13 -0.77 10.62
CA TYR A 147 25.69 -2.03 10.01
C TYR A 147 24.17 -2.22 9.87
N LEU A 148 23.36 -1.51 10.66
CA LEU A 148 21.90 -1.61 10.65
C LEU A 148 21.29 -0.38 9.97
N ASN A 149 21.60 -0.23 8.68
CA ASN A 149 20.98 0.77 7.81
C ASN A 149 20.15 0.09 6.72
N ILE A 150 19.04 0.71 6.33
CA ILE A 150 18.16 0.20 5.25
C ILE A 150 18.50 0.79 3.87
N GLY A 151 19.66 1.45 3.77
CA GLY A 151 20.13 2.15 2.59
C GLY A 151 19.66 3.61 2.49
N SER A 152 19.69 4.12 1.27
CA SER A 152 19.38 5.51 0.91
C SER A 152 18.32 5.55 -0.20
N VAL A 153 17.76 6.75 -0.44
CA VAL A 153 17.01 7.00 -1.68
C VAL A 153 18.03 7.08 -2.82
N PRO A 154 17.87 6.34 -3.94
CA PRO A 154 18.86 6.32 -5.02
C PRO A 154 19.19 7.72 -5.55
N GLU A 155 20.48 8.03 -5.71
CA GLU A 155 20.93 9.38 -6.09
C GLU A 155 20.34 9.89 -7.41
N ALA A 156 20.10 8.98 -8.37
CA ALA A 156 19.48 9.30 -9.66
C ALA A 156 18.07 9.93 -9.53
N VAL A 157 17.36 9.69 -8.41
CA VAL A 157 16.09 10.36 -8.10
C VAL A 157 16.29 11.86 -7.93
N PHE A 158 17.41 12.27 -7.34
CA PHE A 158 17.71 13.66 -7.06
C PHE A 158 18.58 14.34 -8.11
N ASP A 159 18.90 13.64 -9.20
CA ASP A 159 19.64 14.20 -10.33
C ASP A 159 18.92 15.44 -10.87
N THR A 160 19.68 16.49 -11.17
CA THR A 160 19.14 17.75 -11.68
C THR A 160 18.35 17.57 -12.98
N LYS A 161 18.80 16.67 -13.87
CA LYS A 161 18.10 16.32 -15.11
C LYS A 161 16.76 15.65 -14.83
N ASN A 162 16.69 14.81 -13.79
CA ASN A 162 15.44 14.17 -13.38
C ASN A 162 14.44 15.20 -12.83
N VAL A 163 14.89 15.98 -11.85
CA VAL A 163 14.04 16.93 -11.11
C VAL A 163 13.62 18.14 -11.95
N LYS A 164 14.37 18.48 -13.01
CA LYS A 164 14.05 19.53 -13.98
C LYS A 164 13.52 19.01 -15.32
N SER A 165 13.26 17.70 -15.44
CA SER A 165 12.71 17.14 -16.67
C SER A 165 11.37 17.81 -17.02
N LEU A 166 11.11 18.02 -18.30
CA LEU A 166 9.80 18.49 -18.76
C LEU A 166 8.93 17.28 -19.08
N PHE A 167 7.65 17.36 -18.75
CA PHE A 167 6.67 16.37 -19.19
C PHE A 167 6.60 16.38 -20.72
N LYS A 168 6.74 15.21 -21.35
CA LYS A 168 6.69 15.04 -22.80
C LYS A 168 5.33 14.48 -23.21
N GLU A 169 4.56 15.26 -23.96
CA GLU A 169 3.19 14.90 -24.38
C GLU A 169 3.13 13.88 -25.53
N ASN A 170 4.22 13.72 -26.30
CA ASN A 170 4.27 12.84 -27.48
C ASN A 170 5.19 11.64 -27.26
N SER A 171 5.19 11.08 -26.05
CA SER A 171 6.07 9.97 -25.70
C SER A 171 5.40 8.62 -25.91
N ASP A 172 6.21 7.60 -26.21
CA ASP A 172 5.74 6.21 -26.38
C ASP A 172 5.03 5.65 -25.14
N PHE A 173 5.25 6.25 -23.95
CA PHE A 173 4.59 5.83 -22.71
C PHE A 173 3.11 6.23 -22.61
N LEU A 174 2.62 7.08 -23.51
CA LEU A 174 1.20 7.45 -23.60
C LEU A 174 0.41 6.54 -24.55
N LEU A 175 1.09 5.67 -25.30
CA LEU A 175 0.44 4.72 -26.20
C LEU A 175 -0.16 3.56 -25.42
N LEU A 176 -1.40 3.23 -25.73
CA LEU A 176 -2.07 2.09 -25.11
C LEU A 176 -1.40 0.78 -25.55
N LYS A 177 -0.84 0.03 -24.60
CA LYS A 177 -0.20 -1.26 -24.90
C LYS A 177 -1.24 -2.31 -25.28
N SER A 178 -0.84 -3.28 -26.09
CA SER A 178 -1.70 -4.37 -26.56
C SER A 178 -2.33 -5.21 -25.44
N ALA A 179 -1.68 -5.27 -24.27
CA ALA A 179 -2.22 -5.95 -23.09
C ALA A 179 -3.58 -5.39 -22.63
N TYR A 180 -3.88 -4.13 -22.98
CA TYR A 180 -5.14 -3.46 -22.64
C TYR A 180 -6.17 -3.50 -23.77
N ILE A 181 -5.94 -4.19 -24.89
CA ILE A 181 -6.83 -4.11 -26.06
C ILE A 181 -7.67 -5.39 -26.16
N TYR A 182 -8.99 -5.23 -26.25
CA TYR A 182 -9.93 -6.33 -26.44
C TYR A 182 -10.97 -6.05 -27.55
N PRO A 183 -11.22 -6.98 -28.48
CA PRO A 183 -10.45 -8.20 -28.71
C PRO A 183 -8.99 -7.89 -29.09
N PRO A 184 -8.06 -8.84 -28.89
CA PRO A 184 -6.66 -8.64 -29.24
C PRO A 184 -6.51 -8.30 -30.74
N PRO A 185 -5.56 -7.41 -31.10
CA PRO A 185 -5.36 -7.03 -32.51
C PRO A 185 -5.02 -8.25 -33.38
N ALA A 186 -5.54 -8.29 -34.61
CA ALA A 186 -5.18 -9.32 -35.58
C ALA A 186 -3.66 -9.25 -35.90
N LYS A 187 -2.98 -10.40 -35.98
CA LYS A 187 -1.51 -10.48 -36.16
C LYS A 187 -0.99 -9.94 -37.50
N SER A 188 -1.87 -9.63 -38.45
CA SER A 188 -1.52 -9.26 -39.83
C SER A 188 -2.37 -8.09 -40.32
N GLY A 189 -1.91 -6.87 -40.10
CA GLY A 189 -2.57 -5.69 -40.67
C GLY A 189 -1.94 -4.43 -40.12
N HIS A 190 -1.62 -3.49 -41.02
CA HIS A 190 -1.20 -2.15 -40.67
C HIS A 190 -2.13 -1.56 -39.61
N PHE A 191 -1.56 -1.21 -38.46
CA PHE A 191 -2.27 -0.42 -37.45
C PHE A 191 -2.53 0.95 -38.05
N GLU A 192 -3.80 1.27 -38.35
CA GLU A 192 -4.19 2.67 -38.39
C GLU A 192 -3.87 3.31 -37.05
N PRO A 193 -3.51 4.61 -37.02
CA PRO A 193 -3.19 5.28 -35.76
C PRO A 193 -4.40 5.12 -34.84
N LEU A 194 -4.18 4.46 -33.70
CA LEU A 194 -5.15 4.21 -32.61
C LEU A 194 -5.59 5.51 -31.92
N ALA A 195 -5.75 6.59 -32.68
CA ALA A 195 -6.14 7.92 -32.25
C ALA A 195 -7.65 7.96 -32.00
N ALA A 196 -8.12 7.15 -31.05
CA ALA A 196 -9.37 7.24 -30.29
C ALA A 196 -9.68 5.90 -29.58
N LEU A 197 -8.69 5.25 -28.98
CA LEU A 197 -8.99 4.18 -28.01
C LEU A 197 -9.62 4.77 -26.74
N CYS A 198 -9.97 3.89 -25.80
CA CYS A 198 -10.66 4.24 -24.56
C CYS A 198 -10.05 5.45 -23.85
N PRO A 199 -10.88 6.28 -23.19
CA PRO A 199 -10.40 7.49 -22.52
C PRO A 199 -9.29 7.16 -21.52
N THR A 200 -8.12 7.75 -21.71
CA THR A 200 -7.03 7.71 -20.72
C THR A 200 -6.99 9.01 -19.93
N LEU A 201 -6.24 9.03 -18.83
CA LEU A 201 -5.97 10.26 -18.10
C LEU A 201 -5.41 11.34 -19.04
N SER A 202 -6.03 12.53 -19.06
CA SER A 202 -5.67 13.59 -19.99
C SER A 202 -4.21 14.03 -19.83
N THR A 203 -3.62 14.51 -20.92
CA THR A 203 -2.25 15.03 -20.93
C THR A 203 -2.04 16.15 -19.90
N GLU A 204 -3.04 17.01 -19.72
CA GLU A 204 -3.03 18.07 -18.71
C GLU A 204 -2.97 17.50 -17.28
N ARG A 205 -3.80 16.50 -16.97
CA ARG A 205 -3.79 15.83 -15.66
C ARG A 205 -2.47 15.11 -15.40
N ARG A 206 -1.94 14.38 -16.39
CA ARG A 206 -0.62 13.73 -16.28
C ARG A 206 0.51 14.74 -16.07
N ARG A 207 0.45 15.90 -16.74
CA ARG A 207 1.37 17.02 -16.52
C ARG A 207 1.26 17.57 -15.10
N SER A 208 0.04 17.70 -14.55
CA SER A 208 -0.20 18.12 -13.17
C SER A 208 0.42 17.13 -12.17
N LEU A 209 0.18 15.82 -12.35
CA LEU A 209 0.79 14.77 -11.52
C LEU A 209 2.32 14.75 -11.65
N HIS A 210 2.87 14.88 -12.85
CA HIS A 210 4.31 14.98 -13.07
C HIS A 210 4.90 16.14 -12.27
N LYS A 211 4.30 17.34 -12.36
CA LYS A 211 4.73 18.53 -11.62
C LYS A 211 4.61 18.32 -10.12
N THR A 212 3.53 17.71 -9.65
CA THR A 212 3.31 17.39 -8.23
C THR A 212 4.39 16.42 -7.74
N LEU A 213 4.71 15.37 -8.50
CA LEU A 213 5.71 14.37 -8.15
C LEU A 213 7.13 14.97 -8.15
N GLN A 214 7.44 15.88 -9.07
CA GLN A 214 8.68 16.66 -9.03
C GLN A 214 8.79 17.55 -7.79
N ARG A 215 7.68 18.15 -7.35
CA ARG A 215 7.65 18.95 -6.12
C ARG A 215 7.80 18.06 -4.88
N TRP A 216 7.15 16.91 -4.88
CA TRP A 216 7.33 15.89 -3.86
C TRP A 216 8.79 15.42 -3.76
N ILE A 217 9.46 15.10 -4.87
CA ILE A 217 10.88 14.70 -4.87
C ILE A 217 11.75 15.74 -4.14
N ARG A 218 11.54 17.03 -4.43
CA ARG A 218 12.28 18.12 -3.77
C ARG A 218 11.94 18.23 -2.29
N PHE A 219 10.65 18.17 -1.97
CA PHE A 219 10.15 18.21 -0.59
C PHE A 219 10.73 17.06 0.24
N ALA A 220 10.68 15.84 -0.26
CA ALA A 220 11.21 14.65 0.40
C ALA A 220 12.73 14.74 0.59
N LYS A 221 13.49 15.27 -0.39
CA LYS A 221 14.93 15.53 -0.26
C LYS A 221 15.22 16.52 0.87
N GLN A 222 14.55 17.67 0.84
CA GLN A 222 14.75 18.75 1.83
C GLN A 222 14.41 18.31 3.25
N ASN A 223 13.39 17.47 3.39
CA ASN A 223 12.92 16.98 4.67
C ASN A 223 13.54 15.63 5.08
N ARG A 224 14.49 15.09 4.30
CA ARG A 224 15.12 13.79 4.51
C ARG A 224 14.07 12.70 4.78
N ILE A 225 13.16 12.49 3.84
CA ILE A 225 12.08 11.50 3.90
C ILE A 225 12.40 10.38 2.90
N MET A 226 12.44 9.14 3.40
CA MET A 226 12.56 7.96 2.55
C MET A 226 11.17 7.60 2.03
N TRP A 227 11.06 7.36 0.74
CA TRP A 227 9.80 7.02 0.08
C TRP A 227 10.03 6.11 -1.13
N TRP A 228 8.96 5.48 -1.61
CA TRP A 228 8.95 4.69 -2.84
C TRP A 228 7.53 4.64 -3.43
N ILE A 229 7.41 4.40 -4.73
CA ILE A 229 6.09 4.18 -5.36
C ILE A 229 5.49 2.83 -4.95
N CYS A 230 4.16 2.76 -4.80
CA CYS A 230 3.44 1.56 -4.39
C CYS A 230 2.15 1.35 -5.22
N TYR A 231 1.38 0.31 -4.91
CA TYR A 231 0.06 0.04 -5.49
C TYR A 231 -0.02 0.17 -7.03
N GLY A 232 -1.03 0.89 -7.55
CA GLY A 232 -1.27 1.06 -8.99
C GLY A 232 -0.10 1.75 -9.68
N SER A 233 0.55 2.69 -8.98
CA SER A 233 1.76 3.36 -9.47
C SER A 233 2.96 2.43 -9.64
N LEU A 234 3.20 1.53 -8.68
CA LEU A 234 4.25 0.52 -8.79
C LEU A 234 3.92 -0.49 -9.89
N LEU A 235 2.66 -0.90 -10.00
CA LEU A 235 2.20 -1.82 -11.03
C LEU A 235 2.40 -1.22 -12.43
N GLY A 236 1.91 -0.01 -12.66
CA GLY A 236 2.13 0.72 -13.90
C GLY A 236 3.62 0.85 -14.21
N SER A 237 4.45 1.22 -13.23
CA SER A 237 5.89 1.31 -13.46
C SER A 237 6.53 -0.02 -13.89
N VAL A 238 6.14 -1.14 -13.27
CA VAL A 238 6.67 -2.48 -13.59
C VAL A 238 6.15 -3.01 -14.92
N ARG A 239 4.88 -2.78 -15.23
CA ARG A 239 4.21 -3.29 -16.44
C ARG A 239 4.47 -2.40 -17.64
N ASP A 240 4.30 -1.11 -17.44
CA ASP A 240 4.23 -0.12 -18.49
C ASP A 240 5.46 0.78 -18.58
N GLY A 241 6.19 0.94 -17.47
CA GLY A 241 7.18 1.99 -17.31
C GLY A 241 6.54 3.37 -17.07
N ASP A 242 5.23 3.39 -16.81
CA ASP A 242 4.42 4.59 -16.58
C ASP A 242 3.10 4.26 -15.86
N MET A 243 2.26 5.25 -15.55
CA MET A 243 0.94 5.05 -14.95
C MET A 243 0.05 4.12 -15.78
N ILE A 244 -0.78 3.34 -15.09
CA ILE A 244 -1.85 2.56 -15.71
C ILE A 244 -2.79 3.54 -16.46
N PRO A 245 -3.23 3.22 -17.69
CA PRO A 245 -3.93 4.18 -18.55
C PRO A 245 -5.21 4.79 -17.97
N TYR A 246 -5.91 4.04 -17.10
CA TYR A 246 -7.17 4.42 -16.46
C TYR A 246 -7.01 4.85 -14.99
N ASP A 247 -5.79 4.86 -14.44
CA ASP A 247 -5.54 5.38 -13.09
C ASP A 247 -5.53 6.92 -13.10
N THR A 248 -5.87 7.52 -11.95
CA THR A 248 -6.08 8.98 -11.82
C THR A 248 -5.11 9.67 -10.86
N ASP A 249 -4.32 8.92 -10.11
CA ASP A 249 -3.50 9.35 -8.99
C ASP A 249 -2.15 8.62 -8.97
N VAL A 250 -1.26 9.06 -8.07
CA VAL A 250 0.02 8.38 -7.83
C VAL A 250 0.10 7.93 -6.37
N ASP A 251 0.45 6.68 -6.13
CA ASP A 251 0.62 6.15 -4.78
C ASP A 251 2.09 6.07 -4.41
N ILE A 252 2.40 6.56 -3.21
CA ILE A 252 3.71 6.40 -2.60
C ILE A 252 3.58 5.93 -1.15
N MET A 253 4.65 5.32 -0.66
CA MET A 253 4.83 4.99 0.75
C MET A 253 5.97 5.80 1.34
N VAL A 254 5.85 6.11 2.63
CA VAL A 254 6.91 6.65 3.47
C VAL A 254 7.06 5.80 4.73
N LEU A 255 8.18 5.94 5.43
CA LEU A 255 8.33 5.32 6.75
C LEU A 255 7.39 5.97 7.76
N GLY A 256 6.72 5.16 8.59
CA GLY A 256 5.84 5.65 9.66
C GLY A 256 6.54 6.53 10.70
N SER A 257 7.87 6.41 10.83
CA SER A 257 8.68 7.32 11.66
C SER A 257 8.67 8.77 11.16
N ASP A 258 8.29 9.03 9.90
CA ASP A 258 8.17 10.35 9.30
C ASP A 258 6.75 10.95 9.39
N GLU A 259 5.76 10.24 9.97
CA GLU A 259 4.38 10.73 10.07
C GLU A 259 4.29 12.12 10.73
N ASN A 260 4.92 12.28 11.90
CA ASN A 260 4.93 13.57 12.61
C ASN A 260 5.58 14.69 11.79
N LYS A 261 6.56 14.36 10.93
CA LYS A 261 7.21 15.31 10.06
C LYS A 261 6.25 15.79 8.97
N LEU A 262 5.49 14.88 8.37
CA LEU A 262 4.47 15.20 7.37
C LEU A 262 3.33 16.02 7.97
N ARG A 263 2.80 15.63 9.14
CA ARG A 263 1.74 16.38 9.82
C ARG A 263 2.14 17.81 10.16
N LYS A 264 3.39 18.03 10.58
CA LYS A 264 3.92 19.37 10.86
C LYS A 264 4.14 20.21 9.59
N ALA A 265 4.52 19.56 8.50
CA ALA A 265 4.76 20.22 7.22
C ALA A 265 3.48 20.43 6.39
N ALA A 266 2.34 19.90 6.84
CA ALA A 266 1.09 19.96 6.12
C ALA A 266 0.60 21.41 5.95
N THR A 267 0.16 21.73 4.74
CA THR A 267 -0.65 22.91 4.45
C THR A 267 -1.94 22.81 5.26
N LYS A 268 -2.21 23.83 6.07
CA LYS A 268 -3.51 23.93 6.74
C LYS A 268 -4.61 24.01 5.69
N ARG A 269 -5.74 23.34 5.91
CA ARG A 269 -6.83 23.21 4.93
C ARG A 269 -7.30 24.57 4.44
N GLU A 270 -7.55 25.50 5.36
CA GLU A 270 -7.97 26.88 5.07
C GLU A 270 -6.94 27.71 4.29
N LYS A 271 -5.73 27.19 4.07
CA LYS A 271 -4.64 27.80 3.29
C LYS A 271 -4.30 27.01 2.02
N VAL A 272 -5.11 26.02 1.66
CA VAL A 272 -4.94 25.31 0.39
C VAL A 272 -5.18 26.29 -0.74
N VAL A 273 -4.22 26.37 -1.67
CA VAL A 273 -4.31 27.25 -2.84
C VAL A 273 -4.09 26.42 -4.10
N GLU A 274 -5.04 26.49 -5.02
CA GLU A 274 -4.90 25.86 -6.33
C GLU A 274 -3.68 26.42 -7.08
N ASN A 275 -3.05 25.60 -7.92
CA ASN A 275 -1.82 25.93 -8.63
C ASN A 275 -0.62 26.21 -7.72
N GLN A 276 -0.63 25.65 -6.51
CA GLN A 276 0.51 25.58 -5.59
C GLN A 276 0.69 24.16 -5.08
N PHE A 277 1.89 23.83 -4.59
CA PHE A 277 2.11 22.54 -3.96
C PHE A 277 1.46 22.52 -2.59
N ASN A 278 0.40 21.73 -2.43
CA ASN A 278 -0.29 21.51 -1.16
C ASN A 278 0.03 20.12 -0.65
N LEU A 279 0.27 20.00 0.65
CA LEU A 279 0.36 18.72 1.36
C LEU A 279 -0.68 18.73 2.46
N VAL A 280 -1.72 17.90 2.37
CA VAL A 280 -2.77 17.82 3.38
C VAL A 280 -2.70 16.45 4.04
N THR A 281 -2.90 16.37 5.35
CA THR A 281 -2.99 15.09 6.08
C THR A 281 -4.41 14.78 6.52
N ARG A 282 -4.74 13.50 6.65
CA ARG A 282 -5.99 13.08 7.30
C ARG A 282 -6.06 13.64 8.73
N PRO A 283 -7.26 13.99 9.23
CA PRO A 283 -7.40 14.59 10.56
C PRO A 283 -7.01 13.61 11.67
N ASP A 284 -7.44 12.36 11.56
CA ASP A 284 -7.34 11.35 12.62
C ASP A 284 -6.43 10.16 12.21
N GLU A 285 -6.61 9.03 12.88
CA GLU A 285 -6.02 7.74 12.52
C GLU A 285 -6.57 7.22 11.18
N HIS A 286 -5.92 6.19 10.64
CA HIS A 286 -6.35 5.57 9.39
C HIS A 286 -7.76 4.99 9.53
N CYS A 287 -8.65 5.32 8.60
CA CYS A 287 -9.94 4.65 8.52
C CYS A 287 -9.79 3.29 7.86
N ILE A 288 -10.08 2.23 8.61
CA ILE A 288 -10.12 0.85 8.07
C ILE A 288 -11.40 0.65 7.24
N PHE A 289 -12.45 1.39 7.55
CA PHE A 289 -13.73 1.36 6.84
C PHE A 289 -14.13 2.78 6.43
N ASP A 290 -14.98 2.90 5.42
CA ASP A 290 -15.38 4.18 4.82
C ASP A 290 -16.14 5.15 5.75
N ASN A 291 -16.37 4.77 7.01
CA ASN A 291 -17.04 5.59 8.04
C ASN A 291 -16.08 6.49 8.84
N GLY A 292 -14.82 6.67 8.40
CA GLY A 292 -13.83 7.48 9.11
C GLY A 292 -14.08 8.99 9.03
N SER A 293 -13.51 9.75 9.97
CA SER A 293 -13.56 11.21 9.97
C SER A 293 -12.89 11.79 8.73
N ARG A 294 -13.59 12.68 8.01
CA ARG A 294 -13.06 13.42 6.87
C ARG A 294 -13.25 14.92 7.09
N THR A 295 -12.35 15.71 6.52
CA THR A 295 -12.41 17.17 6.59
C THR A 295 -12.09 17.75 5.22
N ASN A 296 -13.01 18.55 4.68
CA ASN A 296 -12.89 19.17 3.37
C ASN A 296 -11.79 20.26 3.35
N CYS A 297 -11.49 20.83 2.19
CA CYS A 297 -10.44 21.83 2.06
C CYS A 297 -10.77 23.15 2.79
N ASN A 298 -12.02 23.39 3.17
CA ASN A 298 -12.40 24.54 4.00
C ASN A 298 -12.24 24.28 5.51
N GLY A 299 -11.87 23.06 5.90
CA GLY A 299 -11.76 22.67 7.31
C GLY A 299 -13.07 22.16 7.93
N GLU A 300 -14.10 21.91 7.13
CA GLU A 300 -15.41 21.45 7.60
C GLU A 300 -15.46 19.91 7.61
N ALA A 301 -16.09 19.35 8.65
CA ALA A 301 -16.28 17.90 8.74
C ALA A 301 -17.26 17.40 7.68
N THR A 302 -16.93 16.28 7.05
CA THR A 302 -17.75 15.64 6.02
C THR A 302 -17.79 14.12 6.24
N LYS A 303 -18.86 13.47 5.79
CA LYS A 303 -19.01 12.01 5.82
C LYS A 303 -18.52 11.33 4.54
N GLU A 304 -18.38 12.08 3.46
CA GLU A 304 -18.02 11.58 2.13
C GLU A 304 -16.74 12.25 1.61
N GLN A 305 -16.20 11.73 0.51
CA GLN A 305 -15.11 12.37 -0.24
C GLN A 305 -15.61 13.59 -1.02
N ALA A 306 -16.03 14.64 -0.30
CA ALA A 306 -16.58 15.85 -0.88
C ALA A 306 -15.57 16.60 -1.79
N ASP A 307 -14.28 16.53 -1.45
CA ASP A 307 -13.18 17.10 -2.23
C ASP A 307 -11.85 16.36 -2.02
N VAL A 308 -10.77 16.85 -2.63
CA VAL A 308 -9.43 16.23 -2.54
C VAL A 308 -8.89 16.15 -1.10
N CYS A 309 -9.30 17.04 -0.20
CA CYS A 309 -8.87 17.06 1.21
C CYS A 309 -9.71 16.12 2.09
N SER A 310 -10.87 15.68 1.61
CA SER A 310 -11.88 14.89 2.31
C SER A 310 -11.55 13.40 2.36
N PHE A 311 -10.37 13.02 2.87
CA PHE A 311 -9.92 11.63 2.97
C PHE A 311 -9.64 11.21 4.41
N CYS A 312 -9.85 9.92 4.69
CA CYS A 312 -9.54 9.28 5.98
C CYS A 312 -8.49 8.16 5.86
N GLY A 313 -8.19 7.73 4.64
CA GLY A 313 -7.03 6.95 4.21
C GLY A 313 -6.67 7.43 2.80
N PRO A 314 -5.39 7.67 2.44
CA PRO A 314 -4.09 7.41 3.10
C PRO A 314 -3.73 8.37 4.26
N LEU A 315 -2.44 8.48 4.67
CA LEU A 315 -2.01 9.48 5.66
C LEU A 315 -2.12 10.90 5.11
N ALA A 316 -1.65 11.10 3.88
CA ALA A 316 -1.58 12.43 3.28
C ALA A 316 -1.84 12.41 1.78
N ARG A 317 -2.24 13.57 1.25
CA ARG A 317 -2.33 13.85 -0.17
C ARG A 317 -1.46 15.03 -0.52
N ALA A 318 -0.63 14.89 -1.55
CA ALA A 318 0.06 16.00 -2.17
C ALA A 318 -0.57 16.32 -3.53
N PHE A 319 -0.89 17.58 -3.81
CA PHE A 319 -1.55 17.97 -5.05
C PHE A 319 -1.24 19.41 -5.45
N TYR A 320 -1.39 19.69 -6.74
CA TYR A 320 -1.20 21.02 -7.33
C TYR A 320 -2.52 21.64 -7.81
N SER A 321 -3.42 20.80 -8.31
CA SER A 321 -4.75 21.14 -8.81
C SER A 321 -5.78 20.26 -8.11
N TYR A 322 -7.04 20.67 -8.09
CA TYR A 322 -8.10 19.87 -7.47
C TYR A 322 -8.40 18.62 -8.32
N GLY A 323 -8.39 17.45 -7.68
CA GLY A 323 -8.75 16.18 -8.32
C GLY A 323 -7.57 15.28 -8.69
N GLU A 324 -6.36 15.82 -8.90
CA GLU A 324 -5.15 15.02 -9.12
C GLU A 324 -4.25 15.04 -7.90
N HIS A 325 -3.92 13.88 -7.35
CA HIS A 325 -3.16 13.81 -6.11
C HIS A 325 -2.17 12.65 -6.08
N ILE A 326 -1.19 12.82 -5.21
CA ILE A 326 -0.29 11.76 -4.77
C ILE A 326 -0.79 11.30 -3.41
N ASP A 327 -1.24 10.06 -3.32
CA ASP A 327 -1.62 9.41 -2.06
C ASP A 327 -0.38 8.89 -1.34
N ILE A 328 -0.25 9.22 -0.05
CA ILE A 328 0.95 8.98 0.77
C ILE A 328 0.60 8.04 1.92
N TYR A 329 0.96 6.77 1.77
CA TYR A 329 0.72 5.72 2.75
C TYR A 329 1.90 5.53 3.72
N LEU A 330 1.62 4.96 4.88
CA LEU A 330 2.64 4.63 5.87
C LEU A 330 3.09 3.18 5.78
N THR A 331 4.39 2.97 5.89
CA THR A 331 5.02 1.68 6.14
C THR A 331 5.71 1.67 7.49
N HIS A 332 5.36 0.73 8.36
CA HIS A 332 5.96 0.56 9.68
C HIS A 332 6.94 -0.60 9.69
N LEU A 333 8.18 -0.36 10.14
CA LEU A 333 9.13 -1.42 10.40
C LEU A 333 8.92 -1.94 11.82
N GLN A 334 8.65 -3.23 11.98
CA GLN A 334 8.23 -3.77 13.26
C GLN A 334 8.54 -5.25 13.44
N PHE A 335 8.64 -5.66 14.70
CA PHE A 335 8.69 -7.07 15.07
C PHE A 335 7.29 -7.67 15.16
N ALA A 336 7.11 -8.82 14.53
CA ALA A 336 6.03 -9.75 14.82
C ALA A 336 6.44 -10.67 15.97
N THR A 337 5.54 -10.89 16.93
CA THR A 337 5.78 -11.73 18.10
C THR A 337 4.80 -12.91 18.15
N ASP A 338 5.19 -14.00 18.82
CA ASP A 338 4.30 -15.12 19.18
C ASP A 338 3.54 -14.85 20.47
N MET A 339 2.60 -15.71 20.86
CA MET A 339 1.69 -15.46 22.00
C MET A 339 2.41 -15.20 23.33
N GLU A 340 3.65 -15.66 23.48
CA GLU A 340 4.49 -15.45 24.66
C GLU A 340 5.31 -14.15 24.60
N GLY A 341 5.13 -13.35 23.54
CA GLY A 341 5.84 -12.11 23.27
C GLY A 341 7.26 -12.33 22.76
N ARG A 342 7.60 -13.52 22.25
CA ARG A 342 8.91 -13.79 21.65
C ARG A 342 8.91 -13.30 20.21
N PRO A 343 9.96 -12.64 19.74
CA PRO A 343 10.04 -12.14 18.37
C PRO A 343 10.22 -13.31 17.40
N VAL A 344 9.37 -13.35 16.38
CA VAL A 344 9.40 -14.37 15.33
C VAL A 344 10.07 -13.81 14.07
N LYS A 345 9.70 -12.57 13.73
CA LYS A 345 10.10 -11.92 12.47
C LYS A 345 10.27 -10.42 12.67
N PHE A 346 11.20 -9.83 11.95
CA PHE A 346 11.29 -8.38 11.78
C PHE A 346 11.07 -8.05 10.30
N GLY A 347 10.24 -7.06 10.01
CA GLY A 347 9.85 -6.77 8.65
C GLY A 347 9.08 -5.47 8.54
N TYR A 348 8.40 -5.30 7.42
CA TYR A 348 7.57 -4.14 7.19
C TYR A 348 6.09 -4.49 7.20
N PHE A 349 5.29 -3.56 7.68
CA PHE A 349 3.84 -3.59 7.67
C PHE A 349 3.33 -2.37 6.91
N ASP A 350 2.41 -2.61 5.99
CA ASP A 350 1.77 -1.61 5.16
C ASP A 350 0.43 -1.19 5.78
N GLU A 351 0.28 0.10 6.13
CA GLU A 351 -0.95 0.62 6.73
C GLU A 351 -2.15 0.51 5.79
N GLY A 352 -1.96 0.67 4.48
CA GLY A 352 -3.06 0.63 3.51
C GLY A 352 -3.64 -0.77 3.28
N MET A 353 -2.96 -1.82 3.73
CA MET A 353 -3.42 -3.21 3.65
C MET A 353 -4.26 -3.65 4.87
N GLN A 354 -4.64 -2.73 5.77
CA GLN A 354 -5.33 -3.05 7.02
C GLN A 354 -6.70 -3.73 6.86
N GLU A 355 -7.38 -3.58 5.72
CA GLU A 355 -8.64 -4.30 5.42
C GLU A 355 -8.46 -5.83 5.36
N TYR A 356 -7.22 -6.34 5.15
CA TYR A 356 -6.98 -7.76 4.84
C TYR A 356 -6.22 -8.54 5.93
N THR A 357 -6.50 -8.26 7.22
CA THR A 357 -6.06 -8.99 8.44
C THR A 357 -4.79 -8.47 9.14
N TYR A 358 -4.99 -7.86 10.31
CA TYR A 358 -3.96 -7.16 11.11
C TYR A 358 -2.84 -8.04 11.69
N ALA A 359 -3.04 -9.36 11.75
CA ALA A 359 -2.21 -10.27 12.52
C ALA A 359 -1.09 -10.95 11.69
N GLN A 360 -1.26 -11.19 10.39
CA GLN A 360 -0.34 -12.05 9.62
C GLN A 360 0.65 -11.31 8.68
N ASN A 361 0.67 -9.97 8.69
CA ASN A 361 1.14 -9.17 7.55
C ASN A 361 2.49 -8.44 7.74
N VAL A 362 3.46 -9.01 8.47
CA VAL A 362 4.84 -8.50 8.45
C VAL A 362 5.60 -9.15 7.29
N SER A 363 5.89 -8.36 6.26
CA SER A 363 6.57 -8.79 5.03
C SER A 363 8.09 -8.64 5.15
N ASP A 364 8.84 -9.41 4.34
CA ASP A 364 10.32 -9.44 4.44
C ASP A 364 10.95 -8.14 3.96
N LEU A 365 11.90 -7.59 4.72
CA LEU A 365 12.59 -6.34 4.36
C LEU A 365 13.30 -6.41 3.01
N VAL A 366 13.76 -7.61 2.61
CA VAL A 366 14.48 -7.84 1.35
C VAL A 366 13.62 -7.55 0.10
N TYR A 367 12.30 -7.44 0.26
CA TYR A 367 11.42 -7.03 -0.82
C TYR A 367 11.44 -5.52 -1.04
N LEU A 368 11.63 -4.73 0.01
CA LEU A 368 11.71 -3.27 -0.06
C LEU A 368 13.14 -2.76 -0.22
N PHE A 369 14.06 -3.21 0.63
CA PHE A 369 15.38 -2.58 0.79
C PHE A 369 16.54 -3.43 0.23
N PRO A 370 17.65 -2.79 -0.19
CA PRO A 370 17.77 -1.34 -0.44
C PRO A 370 16.87 -0.90 -1.60
N LEU A 371 16.44 0.36 -1.62
CA LEU A 371 15.60 0.86 -2.72
C LEU A 371 16.39 0.88 -4.03
N LYS A 372 15.69 0.67 -5.14
CA LYS A 372 16.20 0.86 -6.50
C LYS A 372 15.41 1.94 -7.22
N THR A 373 15.73 2.17 -8.49
CA THR A 373 14.99 3.12 -9.34
C THR A 373 13.95 2.43 -10.21
N CYS A 374 12.84 3.12 -10.43
CA CYS A 374 11.78 2.80 -11.38
C CYS A 374 11.41 4.07 -12.17
N ARG A 375 10.54 3.96 -13.18
CA ARG A 375 10.07 5.09 -13.98
C ARG A 375 8.55 5.25 -13.91
N ILE A 376 8.09 6.48 -13.74
CA ILE A 376 6.67 6.84 -13.83
C ILE A 376 6.54 8.32 -14.21
N LEU A 377 5.59 8.65 -15.08
CA LEU A 377 5.38 10.01 -15.60
C LEU A 377 6.65 10.64 -16.17
N GLY A 378 7.52 9.85 -16.80
CA GLY A 378 8.81 10.30 -17.32
C GLY A 378 9.86 10.66 -16.26
N LEU A 379 9.59 10.44 -14.96
CA LEU A 379 10.51 10.67 -13.85
C LEU A 379 11.15 9.36 -13.38
N THR A 380 12.39 9.47 -12.92
CA THR A 380 13.08 8.42 -12.15
C THR A 380 12.69 8.56 -10.68
N VAL A 381 12.15 7.50 -10.10
CA VAL A 381 11.62 7.48 -8.72
C VAL A 381 12.15 6.29 -7.94
N PRO A 382 12.17 6.34 -6.59
CA PRO A 382 12.52 5.21 -5.76
C PRO A 382 11.44 4.12 -5.81
N CYS A 383 11.89 2.88 -5.72
CA CYS A 383 11.13 1.68 -5.97
C CYS A 383 11.61 0.55 -5.05
N PRO A 384 10.73 -0.36 -4.60
CA PRO A 384 11.15 -1.53 -3.85
C PRO A 384 12.22 -2.35 -4.58
N GLN A 385 13.12 -2.98 -3.82
CA GLN A 385 14.15 -3.87 -4.36
C GLN A 385 13.57 -4.98 -5.25
N GLN A 386 12.49 -5.61 -4.79
CA GLN A 386 11.77 -6.68 -5.48
C GLN A 386 10.32 -6.27 -5.76
N PRO A 387 10.09 -5.39 -6.74
CA PRO A 387 8.78 -4.77 -6.94
C PRO A 387 7.72 -5.78 -7.35
N ARG A 388 8.09 -6.81 -8.12
CA ARG A 388 7.19 -7.92 -8.48
C ARG A 388 6.73 -8.73 -7.26
N LYS A 389 7.59 -8.91 -6.25
CA LYS A 389 7.22 -9.61 -5.01
C LYS A 389 6.29 -8.78 -4.16
N VAL A 390 6.54 -7.48 -4.06
CA VAL A 390 5.61 -6.55 -3.41
C VAL A 390 4.24 -6.57 -4.09
N LEU A 391 4.20 -6.49 -5.43
CA LEU A 391 2.94 -6.54 -6.19
C LEU A 391 2.22 -7.89 -6.07
N GLU A 392 2.95 -9.01 -6.03
CA GLU A 392 2.37 -10.34 -5.79
C GLU A 392 1.72 -10.44 -4.40
N LEU A 393 2.29 -9.80 -3.37
CA LEU A 393 1.72 -9.76 -2.02
C LEU A 393 0.45 -8.91 -1.95
N VAL A 394 0.38 -7.83 -2.73
CA VAL A 394 -0.75 -6.90 -2.75
C VAL A 394 -1.91 -7.42 -3.61
N TYR A 395 -1.61 -7.82 -4.86
CA TYR A 395 -2.62 -8.14 -5.88
C TYR A 395 -2.70 -9.63 -6.23
N GLY A 396 -1.84 -10.47 -5.64
CA GLY A 396 -1.75 -11.90 -5.94
C GLY A 396 -0.91 -12.20 -7.19
N ARG A 397 -0.80 -13.48 -7.54
CA ARG A 397 0.10 -13.98 -8.61
C ARG A 397 -0.22 -13.46 -10.02
N ARG A 398 -1.48 -13.06 -10.26
CA ARG A 398 -1.96 -12.56 -11.56
C ARG A 398 -1.95 -11.04 -11.65
N PHE A 399 -1.19 -10.35 -10.79
CA PHE A 399 -1.15 -8.88 -10.75
C PHE A 399 -0.79 -8.20 -12.08
N MET A 400 -0.13 -8.91 -13.00
CA MET A 400 0.23 -8.37 -14.32
C MET A 400 -0.98 -8.26 -15.26
N ASP A 401 -2.01 -9.08 -15.05
CA ASP A 401 -3.23 -9.05 -15.83
C ASP A 401 -3.98 -7.75 -15.52
N PRO A 402 -4.38 -6.96 -16.54
CA PRO A 402 -5.09 -5.73 -16.30
C PRO A 402 -6.50 -6.01 -15.78
N THR A 403 -6.92 -5.27 -14.76
CA THR A 403 -8.30 -5.33 -14.24
C THR A 403 -9.32 -4.88 -15.28
N PHE A 404 -8.94 -3.90 -16.12
CA PHE A 404 -9.77 -3.39 -17.19
C PHE A 404 -9.03 -3.43 -18.52
N VAL A 405 -9.75 -3.80 -19.56
CA VAL A 405 -9.29 -3.72 -20.94
C VAL A 405 -10.17 -2.75 -21.72
N CYS A 406 -9.58 -2.11 -22.71
CA CYS A 406 -10.27 -1.27 -23.66
C CYS A 406 -10.97 -2.13 -24.71
N ASN A 407 -12.30 -2.08 -24.70
CA ASN A 407 -13.11 -2.71 -25.74
C ASN A 407 -13.05 -1.86 -27.02
N THR A 408 -12.50 -2.39 -28.11
CA THR A 408 -12.32 -1.66 -29.37
C THR A 408 -13.62 -1.42 -30.14
N THR A 409 -14.71 -2.09 -29.75
CA THR A 409 -16.03 -1.91 -30.36
C THR A 409 -16.81 -0.80 -29.65
N SER A 410 -16.77 -0.77 -28.31
CA SER A 410 -17.48 0.24 -27.52
C SER A 410 -16.64 1.46 -27.14
N TYR A 411 -15.31 1.39 -27.31
CA TYR A 411 -14.34 2.38 -26.84
C TYR A 411 -14.44 2.68 -25.34
N GLN A 412 -14.83 1.67 -24.56
CA GLN A 412 -14.96 1.76 -23.10
C GLN A 412 -14.06 0.76 -22.39
N TRP A 413 -13.61 1.15 -21.20
CA TRP A 413 -12.97 0.24 -20.26
C TRP A 413 -13.99 -0.75 -19.72
N VAL A 414 -13.75 -2.04 -19.97
CA VAL A 414 -14.56 -3.14 -19.46
C VAL A 414 -13.71 -4.00 -18.54
N ARG A 415 -14.31 -4.55 -17.49
CA ARG A 415 -13.60 -5.45 -16.57
C ARG A 415 -13.17 -6.70 -17.33
N TRP A 416 -11.91 -7.08 -17.15
CA TRP A 416 -11.37 -8.34 -17.69
C TRP A 416 -11.95 -9.51 -16.88
N GLU A 417 -12.56 -10.48 -17.57
CA GLU A 417 -13.15 -11.69 -16.97
C GLU A 417 -12.13 -12.78 -16.63
#